data_AF-A0A3B3CVW2-F1
#
_entry.id   AF-A0A3B3CVW2-F1
#
_cell.length_a   1.000
_cell.length_b   1.000
_cell.length_c   1.000
_cell.angle_alpha   90.00
_cell.angle_beta   90.00
_cell.angle_gamma   90.00
#
_symmetry.space_group_name_H-M   'P 1'
#
loop_
_entity.id
_entity.type
_entity.pdbx_description
1 polymer ?
#
loop_
_entity_poly.entity_id
_entity_poly.type
_entity_poly.pdbx_seq_one_letter_code
_entity_poly.pdbx_strand_id
1 'polypeptide(L)'
;MVTVIIFIYIDYPLESACIIRNTKVLCFPNDMVSDMKERILQTVAKYPSVQNIVLHTGSNDVSKQKSEVLKQDFTGLIRTVSSMNAAVFISGPIPTIRGGEERFSRLLALNRWLSTTCGETGINFINNFHIFWERKHLFKENGFSLNKSGVDKTPSVSGTRTLLHQSLQ
;
A
#
# COMPACT_ATOMS: atom_id res chain seq x y z
N MET A 1 -21.95 2.22 9.40
CA MET A 1 -21.13 1.09 8.92
C MET A 1 -19.78 1.66 8.51
N VAL A 2 -18.71 1.38 9.26
CA VAL A 2 -17.40 2.01 9.03
C VAL A 2 -16.54 1.08 8.18
N THR A 3 -16.18 1.52 6.98
CA THR A 3 -15.21 0.84 6.11
C THR A 3 -13.83 1.42 6.38
N VAL A 4 -13.11 0.95 7.39
CA VAL A 4 -11.75 1.44 7.71
C VAL A 4 -10.76 0.97 6.64
N ILE A 5 -10.25 1.88 5.80
CA ILE A 5 -9.21 1.59 4.79
C ILE A 5 -7.88 2.16 5.30
N ILE A 6 -6.97 1.29 5.73
CA ILE A 6 -5.64 1.70 6.22
C ILE A 6 -4.76 2.14 5.04
N PHE A 7 -4.01 3.25 5.18
CA PHE A 7 -2.98 3.67 4.21
C PHE A 7 -1.68 3.97 4.94
N ILE A 8 -0.66 3.14 4.75
CA ILE A 8 0.64 3.37 5.37
C ILE A 8 1.59 3.88 4.29
N TYR A 9 1.37 5.16 3.95
CA TYR A 9 2.26 5.87 3.05
C TYR A 9 3.59 6.17 3.76
N ILE A 10 4.71 5.89 3.09
CA ILE A 10 5.99 6.54 3.40
C ILE A 10 6.53 7.26 2.17
N ASP A 11 6.59 8.58 2.27
CA ASP A 11 7.77 9.44 2.16
C ASP A 11 7.27 10.91 2.18
N TYR A 12 7.23 11.51 3.38
CA TYR A 12 7.03 12.95 3.71
C TYR A 12 5.63 13.58 3.53
N PRO A 13 5.25 14.57 4.37
CA PRO A 13 3.91 14.68 4.95
C PRO A 13 2.81 14.98 3.93
N LEU A 14 1.74 14.20 4.02
CA LEU A 14 0.43 14.52 3.48
C LEU A 14 -0.28 15.41 4.49
N GLU A 15 -0.30 16.71 4.23
CA GLU A 15 -1.03 17.71 5.02
C GLU A 15 -2.57 17.62 4.87
N SER A 16 -3.11 16.54 4.31
CA SER A 16 -4.54 16.47 4.01
C SER A 16 -5.07 15.07 4.26
N ALA A 17 -5.52 14.83 5.49
CA ALA A 17 -6.40 13.71 5.79
C ALA A 17 -7.67 13.86 4.93
N CYS A 18 -7.81 13.01 3.91
CA CYS A 18 -9.03 12.98 3.09
C CYS A 18 -10.06 12.09 3.80
N ILE A 19 -11.14 12.69 4.30
CA ILE A 19 -12.29 11.95 4.82
C ILE A 19 -13.22 11.68 3.63
N ILE A 20 -13.12 10.49 3.06
CA ILE A 20 -14.18 9.94 2.22
C ILE A 20 -15.18 9.28 3.18
N ARG A 21 -16.48 9.60 3.06
CA ARG A 21 -17.50 9.17 4.02
C ARG A 21 -17.43 7.65 4.26
N ASN A 22 -17.36 7.26 5.54
CA ASN A 22 -17.17 5.88 6.04
C ASN A 22 -15.77 5.28 5.88
N THR A 23 -14.76 6.05 5.46
CA THR A 23 -13.36 5.61 5.41
C THR A 23 -12.53 6.21 6.54
N LYS A 24 -11.74 5.36 7.21
CA LYS A 24 -10.75 5.80 8.19
C LYS A 24 -9.35 5.41 7.76
N VAL A 25 -8.49 6.42 7.62
CA VAL A 25 -7.10 6.27 7.21
C VAL A 25 -6.19 6.31 8.45
N LEU A 26 -5.30 5.33 8.57
CA LEU A 26 -4.27 5.28 9.61
C LEU A 26 -2.90 5.28 8.95
N CYS A 27 -2.06 6.25 9.31
CA CYS A 27 -0.71 6.41 8.79
C CYS A 27 0.31 6.16 9.90
N PHE A 28 1.29 5.30 9.63
CA PHE A 28 2.40 5.04 10.55
C PHE A 28 3.71 5.36 9.82
N PRO A 29 4.18 6.62 9.88
CA PRO A 29 5.38 7.00 9.16
C PRO A 29 6.59 6.24 9.71
N ASN A 30 7.49 5.84 8.82
CA ASN A 30 8.72 5.07 9.11
C ASN A 30 8.51 3.61 9.49
N ASP A 31 7.29 3.17 9.75
CA ASP A 31 7.02 1.75 9.97
C ASP A 31 7.42 0.94 8.73
N MET A 32 7.85 -0.28 9.00
CA MET A 32 8.29 -1.29 8.04
C MET A 32 7.25 -2.40 7.94
N VAL A 33 7.42 -3.31 6.99
CA VAL A 33 6.51 -4.46 6.85
C VAL A 33 6.47 -5.31 8.12
N SER A 34 7.60 -5.41 8.82
CA SER A 34 7.72 -6.12 10.11
C SER A 34 6.79 -5.56 11.20
N ASP A 35 6.51 -4.25 11.19
CA ASP A 35 5.71 -3.58 12.21
C ASP A 35 4.19 -3.73 11.94
N MET A 36 3.83 -4.02 10.67
CA MET A 36 2.44 -4.03 10.21
C MET A 36 1.58 -5.10 10.88
N LYS A 37 2.19 -6.22 11.25
CA LYS A 37 1.48 -7.30 11.92
C LYS A 37 0.76 -6.80 13.17
N GLU A 38 1.48 -6.07 14.02
CA GLU A 38 0.92 -5.54 15.26
C GLU A 38 -0.11 -4.43 14.98
N ARG A 39 0.19 -3.51 14.05
CA ARG A 39 -0.71 -2.41 13.67
C ARG A 39 -2.07 -2.90 13.20
N ILE A 40 -2.09 -3.94 12.38
CA ILE A 40 -3.34 -4.49 11.84
C ILE A 40 -4.14 -5.16 12.94
N LEU A 41 -3.50 -5.98 13.78
CA LEU A 41 -4.17 -6.65 14.90
C LEU A 41 -4.82 -5.64 15.86
N GLN A 42 -4.11 -4.57 16.22
CA GLN A 42 -4.66 -3.47 17.01
C GLN A 42 -5.82 -2.76 16.30
N THR A 43 -5.73 -2.60 14.98
CA THR A 43 -6.76 -1.92 14.19
C THR A 43 -8.05 -2.75 14.10
N VAL A 44 -7.96 -4.04 13.79
CA VAL A 44 -9.14 -4.92 13.70
C VAL A 44 -9.80 -5.10 15.07
N ALA A 45 -9.03 -5.15 16.16
CA ALA A 45 -9.56 -5.16 17.52
C ALA A 45 -10.34 -3.86 17.85
N LYS A 46 -9.82 -2.71 17.40
CA LYS A 46 -10.46 -1.40 17.58
C LYS A 46 -11.70 -1.20 16.70
N TYR A 47 -11.74 -1.83 15.52
CA TYR A 47 -12.82 -1.71 14.55
C TYR A 47 -13.30 -3.11 14.09
N PRO A 48 -14.00 -3.87 14.94
CA PRO A 48 -14.40 -5.25 14.64
C PRO A 48 -15.41 -5.37 13.48
N SER A 49 -16.02 -4.26 13.05
CA SER A 49 -16.96 -4.22 11.90
C SER A 49 -16.28 -3.92 10.56
N VAL A 50 -14.93 -3.87 10.51
CA VAL A 50 -14.19 -3.61 9.27
C VAL A 50 -14.40 -4.75 8.26
N GLN A 51 -14.75 -4.40 7.03
CA GLN A 51 -14.99 -5.36 5.96
C GLN A 51 -13.92 -5.33 4.87
N ASN A 52 -13.22 -4.20 4.70
CA ASN A 52 -12.21 -4.00 3.66
C ASN A 52 -11.00 -3.31 4.27
N ILE A 53 -9.81 -3.85 4.05
CA ILE A 53 -8.53 -3.30 4.53
C ILE A 53 -7.61 -3.18 3.32
N VAL A 54 -7.06 -1.99 3.09
CA VAL A 54 -5.93 -1.83 2.16
C VAL A 54 -4.65 -1.73 2.98
N LEU A 55 -3.57 -2.31 2.48
CA LEU A 55 -2.24 -2.25 3.08
C LEU A 55 -1.29 -1.74 2.03
N HIS A 56 -0.77 -0.53 2.24
CA HIS A 56 0.29 0.04 1.41
C HIS A 56 1.51 0.14 2.31
N THR A 57 2.62 -0.53 1.98
CA THR A 57 3.88 -0.54 2.77
C THR A 57 5.01 -1.12 1.90
N GLY A 58 6.24 -1.16 2.42
CA GLY A 58 7.40 -1.78 1.75
C GLY A 58 8.33 -0.81 1.03
N SER A 59 7.91 0.45 0.80
CA SER A 59 8.75 1.47 0.15
C SER A 59 10.00 1.80 0.98
N ASN A 60 9.85 1.87 2.30
CA ASN A 60 10.97 2.10 3.22
C ASN A 60 11.94 0.94 3.28
N ASP A 61 11.41 -0.28 3.28
CA ASP A 61 12.18 -1.50 3.41
C ASP A 61 13.15 -1.69 2.25
N VAL A 62 12.79 -1.20 1.05
CA VAL A 62 13.65 -1.22 -0.13
C VAL A 62 14.98 -0.49 0.12
N SER A 63 14.99 0.58 0.92
CA SER A 63 16.22 1.31 1.27
C SER A 63 17.21 0.46 2.08
N LYS A 64 16.74 -0.59 2.78
CA LYS A 64 17.61 -1.47 3.59
C LYS A 64 18.39 -2.49 2.77
N GLN A 65 18.08 -2.64 1.48
CA GLN A 65 18.72 -3.58 0.56
C GLN A 65 18.65 -5.07 0.98
N LYS A 66 17.67 -5.46 1.81
CA LYS A 66 17.47 -6.85 2.29
C LYS A 66 16.20 -7.45 1.69
N SER A 67 16.25 -7.86 0.43
CA SER A 67 15.05 -8.24 -0.33
C SER A 67 14.38 -9.52 0.19
N GLU A 68 15.16 -10.47 0.66
CA GLU A 68 14.73 -11.77 1.15
C GLU A 68 14.05 -11.63 2.51
N VAL A 69 14.61 -10.78 3.38
CA VAL A 69 13.99 -10.42 4.67
C VAL A 69 12.66 -9.72 4.42
N LEU A 70 12.62 -8.75 3.50
CA LEU A 70 11.38 -8.06 3.14
C LEU A 70 10.30 -9.02 2.61
N LYS A 71 10.68 -9.98 1.77
CA LYS A 71 9.76 -11.02 1.28
C LYS A 71 9.24 -11.91 2.42
N GLN A 72 10.10 -12.26 3.39
CA GLN A 72 9.69 -13.02 4.57
C GLN A 72 8.71 -12.22 5.44
N ASP A 73 8.97 -10.93 5.66
CA ASP A 73 8.08 -10.03 6.41
C ASP A 73 6.71 -9.94 5.74
N PHE A 74 6.68 -9.75 4.41
CA PHE A 74 5.43 -9.76 3.64
C PHE A 74 4.72 -11.11 3.69
N THR A 75 5.45 -12.22 3.65
CA THR A 75 4.86 -13.56 3.76
C THR A 75 4.19 -13.74 5.14
N GLY A 76 4.84 -13.28 6.20
CA GLY A 76 4.26 -13.28 7.55
C GLY A 76 3.03 -12.37 7.66
N LEU A 77 3.07 -11.20 7.03
CA LEU A 77 1.95 -10.27 6.95
C LEU A 77 0.76 -10.90 6.21
N ILE A 78 0.99 -11.46 5.01
CA ILE A 78 -0.03 -12.15 4.20
C ILE A 78 -0.70 -13.26 5.01
N ARG A 79 0.08 -14.14 5.66
CA ARG A 79 -0.47 -15.20 6.52
C ARG A 79 -1.36 -14.65 7.64
N THR A 80 -0.97 -13.52 8.23
CA THR A 80 -1.75 -12.89 9.31
C THR A 80 -3.08 -12.35 8.79
N VAL A 81 -3.09 -11.74 7.61
CA VAL A 81 -4.30 -11.09 7.07
C VAL A 81 -5.22 -12.06 6.33
N SER A 82 -4.70 -13.17 5.81
CA SER A 82 -5.49 -14.24 5.19
C SER A 82 -6.46 -14.92 6.16
N SER A 83 -6.22 -14.87 7.48
CA SER A 83 -7.12 -15.44 8.49
C SER A 83 -8.18 -14.45 9.01
N MET A 84 -8.18 -13.21 8.51
CA MET A 84 -9.09 -12.17 8.97
C MET A 84 -10.45 -12.27 8.26
N ASN A 85 -11.52 -11.94 8.98
CA ASN A 85 -12.87 -11.83 8.41
C ASN A 85 -13.09 -10.47 7.71
N ALA A 86 -12.12 -10.05 6.88
CA ALA A 86 -12.16 -8.83 6.10
C ALA A 86 -11.48 -9.06 4.75
N ALA A 87 -11.99 -8.44 3.69
CA ALA A 87 -11.30 -8.43 2.40
C ALA A 87 -10.05 -7.56 2.50
N VAL A 88 -8.89 -8.14 2.20
CA VAL A 88 -7.60 -7.46 2.31
C VAL A 88 -7.03 -7.23 0.91
N PHE A 89 -6.50 -6.02 0.70
CA PHE A 89 -5.88 -5.57 -0.52
C PHE A 89 -4.45 -5.12 -0.23
N ILE A 90 -3.46 -5.71 -0.89
CA ILE A 90 -2.08 -5.23 -0.84
C ILE A 90 -1.87 -4.24 -1.99
N SER A 91 -1.59 -3.00 -1.62
CA SER A 91 -1.29 -1.92 -2.54
C SER A 91 0.22 -1.88 -2.80
N GLY A 92 0.62 -2.25 -4.01
CA GLY A 92 2.02 -2.30 -4.43
C GLY A 92 2.74 -0.96 -4.29
N PRO A 93 4.08 -0.95 -4.27
CA PRO A 93 4.86 0.28 -4.12
C PRO A 93 4.56 1.28 -5.26
N ILE A 94 4.64 2.57 -4.95
CA ILE A 94 4.59 3.64 -5.97
C ILE A 94 6.03 3.87 -6.47
N PRO A 95 6.27 3.89 -7.80
CA PRO A 95 7.59 4.21 -8.34
C PRO A 95 8.00 5.63 -7.94
N THR A 96 9.27 5.84 -7.62
CA THR A 96 9.80 7.17 -7.32
C THR A 96 10.37 7.81 -8.59
N ILE A 97 10.21 9.13 -8.73
CA ILE A 97 10.80 9.89 -9.84
C ILE A 97 12.30 10.18 -9.57
N ARG A 98 12.66 10.25 -8.29
CA ARG A 98 14.04 10.39 -7.81
C ARG A 98 14.46 9.13 -7.03
N GLY A 99 15.76 8.96 -6.77
CA GLY A 99 16.31 7.81 -6.02
C GLY A 99 17.14 6.82 -6.85
N GLY A 100 17.34 7.09 -8.15
CA GLY A 100 18.22 6.32 -9.03
C GLY A 100 17.62 5.00 -9.51
N GLU A 101 18.29 4.40 -10.50
CA GLU A 101 17.87 3.14 -11.14
C GLU A 101 17.82 1.97 -10.15
N GLU A 102 18.70 1.99 -9.13
CA GLU A 102 18.73 0.96 -8.11
C GLU A 102 17.44 0.92 -7.28
N ARG A 103 17.01 2.06 -6.71
CA ARG A 103 15.76 2.11 -5.93
C ARG A 103 14.57 1.73 -6.80
N PHE A 104 14.54 2.24 -8.04
CA PHE A 104 13.48 1.92 -8.99
C PHE A 104 13.40 0.41 -9.28
N SER A 105 14.53 -0.22 -9.62
CA SER A 105 14.58 -1.66 -9.93
C SER A 105 14.15 -2.51 -8.74
N ARG A 106 14.54 -2.13 -7.51
CA ARG A 106 14.10 -2.81 -6.28
C ARG A 106 12.60 -2.68 -6.04
N LEU A 107 12.02 -1.48 -6.21
CA LEU A 107 10.57 -1.28 -6.09
C LEU A 107 9.82 -2.07 -7.17
N LEU A 108 10.33 -2.13 -8.39
CA LEU A 108 9.73 -2.91 -9.48
C LEU A 108 9.79 -4.42 -9.20
N ALA A 109 10.93 -4.91 -8.71
CA ALA A 109 11.09 -6.30 -8.30
C ALA A 109 10.13 -6.67 -7.17
N LEU A 110 9.97 -5.79 -6.18
CA LEU A 110 9.00 -5.95 -5.11
C LEU A 110 7.56 -5.98 -5.64
N ASN A 111 7.19 -5.05 -6.52
CA ASN A 111 5.85 -4.99 -7.12
C ASN A 111 5.49 -6.28 -7.87
N ARG A 112 6.43 -6.80 -8.68
CA ARG A 112 6.23 -8.06 -9.42
C ARG A 112 6.06 -9.24 -8.47
N TRP A 113 6.93 -9.34 -7.47
CA TRP A 113 6.85 -10.41 -6.48
C TRP A 113 5.54 -10.37 -5.70
N LEU A 114 5.12 -9.18 -5.23
CA LEU A 114 3.83 -9.01 -4.56
C LEU A 114 2.65 -9.41 -5.45
N SER A 115 2.66 -9.01 -6.72
CA SER A 115 1.60 -9.39 -7.67
C SER A 115 1.45 -10.91 -7.79
N THR A 116 2.57 -11.63 -7.93
CA THR A 116 2.57 -13.11 -8.01
C THR A 116 2.11 -13.74 -6.70
N THR A 117 2.73 -13.36 -5.58
CA THR A 117 2.44 -13.97 -4.27
C THR A 117 1.02 -13.68 -3.80
N CYS A 118 0.47 -12.49 -4.08
CA CYS A 118 -0.92 -12.19 -3.78
C CYS A 118 -1.87 -13.08 -4.61
N GLY A 119 -1.59 -13.27 -5.90
CA GLY A 119 -2.36 -14.17 -6.77
C GLY A 119 -2.35 -15.63 -6.28
N GLU A 120 -1.20 -16.12 -5.82
CA GLU A 120 -1.06 -17.47 -5.26
C GLU A 120 -1.78 -17.66 -3.91
N THR A 121 -1.91 -16.57 -3.13
CA THR A 121 -2.49 -16.61 -1.77
C THR A 121 -3.96 -16.17 -1.73
N GLY A 122 -4.54 -15.78 -2.87
CA GLY A 122 -5.91 -15.27 -2.96
C GLY A 122 -6.12 -13.88 -2.33
N ILE A 123 -5.03 -13.16 -2.02
CA ILE A 123 -5.09 -11.78 -1.54
C ILE A 123 -5.22 -10.85 -2.74
N ASN A 124 -6.07 -9.83 -2.63
CA ASN A 124 -6.23 -8.86 -3.71
C ASN A 124 -4.98 -7.97 -3.83
N PHE A 125 -4.50 -7.75 -5.05
CA PHE A 125 -3.34 -6.89 -5.29
C PHE A 125 -3.73 -5.66 -6.11
N ILE A 126 -3.25 -4.48 -5.70
CA ILE A 126 -3.44 -3.21 -6.42
C ILE A 126 -2.09 -2.80 -7.00
N ASN A 127 -1.98 -2.88 -8.33
CA ASN A 127 -0.77 -2.51 -9.05
C ASN A 127 -0.71 -0.99 -9.32
N ASN A 128 0.04 -0.26 -8.50
CA ASN A 128 0.22 1.19 -8.67
C ASN A 128 1.25 1.55 -9.74
N PHE A 129 2.17 0.63 -10.09
CA PHE A 129 3.30 0.93 -10.96
C PHE A 129 2.86 1.46 -12.33
N HIS A 130 1.85 0.84 -12.97
CA HIS A 130 1.34 1.31 -14.26
C HIS A 130 0.77 2.75 -14.18
N ILE A 131 0.14 3.10 -13.06
CA ILE A 131 -0.56 4.39 -12.91
C ILE A 131 0.43 5.55 -12.76
N PHE A 132 1.54 5.32 -12.07
CA PHE A 132 2.47 6.38 -11.68
C PHE A 132 3.78 6.40 -12.49
N TRP A 133 4.11 5.33 -13.21
CA TRP A 133 5.31 5.26 -14.05
C TRP A 133 5.36 6.42 -15.05
N GLU A 134 6.51 7.10 -15.13
CA GLU A 134 6.78 8.27 -16.00
C GLU A 134 5.85 9.49 -15.82
N ARG A 135 4.94 9.49 -14.84
CA ARG A 135 4.00 10.60 -14.62
C ARG A 135 4.51 11.61 -13.60
N LYS A 136 5.60 12.31 -13.94
CA LYS A 136 6.25 13.31 -13.05
C LYS A 136 5.29 14.36 -12.47
N HIS A 137 4.26 14.76 -13.23
CA HIS A 137 3.24 15.72 -12.81
C HIS A 137 2.34 15.25 -11.66
N LEU A 138 2.42 13.97 -11.25
CA LEU A 138 1.70 13.43 -10.08
C LEU A 138 2.51 13.54 -8.77
N PHE A 139 3.77 13.97 -8.84
CA PHE A 139 4.68 14.04 -7.72
C PHE A 139 4.94 15.50 -7.29
N LYS A 140 5.36 15.68 -6.03
CA LYS A 140 5.95 16.93 -5.53
C LYS A 140 7.37 17.09 -6.11
N GLU A 141 7.96 18.27 -5.93
CA GLU A 141 9.31 18.58 -6.43
C GLU A 141 10.40 17.63 -5.91
N ASN A 142 10.21 17.08 -4.71
CA ASN A 142 11.10 16.08 -4.13
C ASN A 142 11.13 14.76 -4.93
N GLY A 143 10.14 14.49 -5.79
CA GLY A 143 10.06 13.29 -6.61
C GLY A 143 9.82 11.97 -5.86
N PHE A 144 9.45 12.06 -4.57
CA PHE A 144 9.14 10.92 -3.69
C PHE A 144 7.69 10.95 -3.22
N SER A 145 7.17 12.13 -2.89
CA SER A 145 5.81 12.30 -2.41
C SER A 145 4.85 12.59 -3.56
N LEU A 146 3.63 12.07 -3.51
CA LEU A 146 2.55 12.48 -4.41
C LEU A 146 2.08 13.91 -4.11
N ASN A 147 1.69 14.64 -5.17
CA ASN A 147 0.91 15.87 -5.04
C ASN A 147 -0.60 15.55 -4.99
N LYS A 148 -1.45 16.58 -4.92
CA LYS A 148 -2.90 16.40 -4.86
C LYS A 148 -3.45 15.55 -6.02
N SER A 149 -3.03 15.85 -7.26
CA SER A 149 -3.44 15.08 -8.43
C SER A 149 -2.95 13.62 -8.37
N GLY A 150 -1.76 13.38 -7.81
CA GLY A 150 -1.26 12.03 -7.59
C GLY A 150 -2.11 11.24 -6.60
N VAL A 151 -2.46 11.84 -5.47
CA VAL A 151 -3.32 11.23 -4.44
C VAL A 151 -4.69 10.87 -5.00
N ASP A 152 -5.29 11.78 -5.80
CA ASP A 152 -6.58 11.55 -6.44
C ASP A 152 -6.55 10.38 -7.45
N LYS A 153 -5.37 10.06 -8.00
CA LYS A 153 -5.16 8.95 -8.93
C LYS A 153 -4.80 7.64 -8.25
N THR A 154 -4.53 7.64 -6.95
CA THR A 154 -4.25 6.39 -6.21
C THR A 154 -5.54 5.57 -6.13
N PRO A 155 -5.59 4.34 -6.68
CA PRO A 155 -6.81 3.51 -6.69
C PRO A 155 -7.36 3.26 -5.29
N SER A 156 -6.45 3.19 -4.34
CA SER A 156 -6.79 2.91 -2.97
C SER A 156 -7.46 4.10 -2.27
N VAL A 157 -7.13 5.34 -2.67
CA VAL A 157 -7.74 6.56 -2.15
C VAL A 157 -9.04 6.90 -2.90
N SER A 158 -9.14 6.58 -4.19
CA SER A 158 -10.26 6.98 -5.05
C SER A 158 -11.57 6.19 -4.86
N GLY A 159 -11.68 5.40 -3.79
CA GLY A 159 -12.93 4.76 -3.37
C GLY A 159 -13.11 3.33 -3.87
N THR A 160 -13.84 2.54 -3.07
CA THR A 160 -14.11 1.09 -3.21
C THR A 160 -14.64 0.65 -4.58
N ARG A 161 -15.24 1.56 -5.36
CA ARG A 161 -15.80 1.24 -6.69
C ARG A 161 -14.72 1.02 -7.75
N THR A 162 -13.57 1.69 -7.62
CA THR A 162 -12.43 1.52 -8.53
C THR A 162 -11.63 0.25 -8.20
N LEU A 163 -11.53 -0.09 -6.91
CA LEU A 163 -10.81 -1.26 -6.42
C LEU A 163 -11.46 -2.59 -6.84
N LEU A 164 -12.79 -2.68 -6.83
CA LEU A 164 -13.51 -3.87 -7.26
C LEU A 164 -13.45 -4.11 -8.78
N HIS A 165 -13.32 -3.05 -9.59
CA HIS A 165 -13.23 -3.17 -11.04
C HIS A 165 -11.81 -3.58 -11.51
N GLN A 166 -10.77 -3.32 -10.72
CA GLN A 166 -9.38 -3.68 -11.05
C GLN A 166 -9.01 -5.10 -10.61
N SER A 167 -9.71 -5.71 -9.64
CA SER A 167 -9.53 -7.10 -9.23
C SER A 167 -10.27 -8.12 -10.10
N LEU A 168 -10.97 -7.67 -11.16
CA LEU A 168 -11.75 -8.50 -12.08
C LEU A 168 -11.22 -8.48 -13.52
N GLN A 169 -9.97 -8.08 -13.74
CA GLN A 169 -9.23 -8.20 -15.01
C GLN A 169 -7.91 -8.92 -14.77
#